data_AF-A0A0G4N9R7-F1
#
_entry.id   AF-A0A0G4N9R7-F1
#
_cell.length_a   1.000
_cell.length_b   1.000
_cell.length_c   1.000
_cell.angle_alpha   90.00
_cell.angle_beta   90.00
_cell.angle_gamma   90.00
#
_symmetry.space_group_name_H-M   'P 1'
#
loop_
_entity.id
_entity.type
_entity.pdbx_description
1 polymer ?
#
loop_
_entity_poly.entity_id
_entity_poly.type
_entity_poly.pdbx_seq_one_letter_code
_entity_poly.pdbx_strand_id
1 'polypeptide(L)'
;EAKRSLHDALCVVRNLVRDNRVVYGGGAAEIACSLAVEDAAVKTPGLEQYAMRAFSEALDAVPMALAQNSGLNPISTLAEIKSQQAKAGPSDRGKLGVDCMGRGNNNMKDAFVIDPLIGKKQQLQLATQLCRMVLKVNNVIVSGSGEEDF
;
A
#
# COMPACT_ATOMS: atom_id res chain seq x y z
N GLU A 1 3.80 -19.52 16.90
CA GLU A 1 4.13 -18.09 16.74
C GLU A 1 5.60 -17.76 16.68
N ALA A 2 6.41 -17.95 17.74
CA ALA A 2 7.82 -17.52 17.74
C ALA A 2 8.66 -17.96 16.52
N LYS A 3 8.52 -19.21 16.06
CA LYS A 3 9.21 -19.73 14.86
C LYS A 3 8.82 -18.97 13.58
N ARG A 4 7.55 -18.58 13.45
CA ARG A 4 7.02 -17.85 12.30
C ARG A 4 7.58 -16.42 12.29
N SER A 5 7.50 -15.73 13.43
CA SER A 5 8.05 -14.38 13.58
C SER A 5 9.56 -14.34 13.29
N LEU A 6 10.31 -15.34 13.75
CA LEU A 6 11.75 -15.44 13.46
C LEU A 6 12.02 -15.70 11.98
N HIS A 7 11.22 -16.55 11.33
CA HIS A 7 11.33 -16.80 9.90
C HIS A 7 11.07 -15.53 9.07
N ASP A 8 10.03 -14.77 9.42
CA ASP A 8 9.68 -13.53 8.72
C ASP A 8 10.77 -12.46 8.89
N ALA A 9 11.29 -12.32 10.11
CA ALA A 9 12.41 -11.41 10.40
C ALA A 9 13.66 -11.77 9.57
N LEU A 10 14.02 -13.06 9.49
CA LEU A 10 15.14 -13.50 8.66
C LEU A 10 14.90 -13.24 7.16
N CYS A 11 13.68 -13.40 6.68
CA CYS A 11 13.32 -13.09 5.30
C CYS A 11 13.47 -11.60 4.96
N VAL A 12 13.11 -10.72 5.89
CA VAL A 12 13.28 -9.26 5.76
C VAL A 12 14.77 -8.90 5.77
N VAL A 13 15.55 -9.41 6.73
CA VAL A 13 17.00 -9.17 6.82
C VAL A 13 17.72 -9.67 5.55
N ARG A 14 17.36 -10.83 5.02
CA ARG A 14 17.89 -11.34 3.75
C ARG A 14 17.70 -10.34 2.60
N ASN A 15 16.54 -9.67 2.54
CA ASN A 15 16.27 -8.68 1.51
C ASN A 15 17.17 -7.43 1.70
N LEU A 16 17.36 -6.98 2.95
CA LEU A 16 18.25 -5.86 3.28
C LEU A 16 19.72 -6.13 2.97
N VAL A 17 20.18 -7.38 3.13
CA VAL A 17 21.55 -7.79 2.76
C VAL A 17 21.77 -7.70 1.25
N ARG A 18 20.73 -7.94 0.44
CA ARG A 18 20.80 -7.85 -1.02
C ARG A 18 20.67 -6.42 -1.54
N ASP A 19 19.83 -5.61 -0.90
CA ASP A 19 19.62 -4.20 -1.21
C ASP A 19 19.36 -3.44 0.09
N ASN A 20 20.23 -2.49 0.40
CA ASN A 20 20.18 -1.71 1.64
C ASN A 20 19.16 -0.56 1.61
N ARG A 21 18.40 -0.41 0.52
CA ARG A 21 17.37 0.62 0.42
C ARG A 21 16.14 0.25 1.22
N VAL A 22 15.64 1.24 1.95
CA VAL A 22 14.47 1.12 2.82
C VAL A 22 13.43 2.17 2.49
N VAL A 23 12.19 1.87 2.86
CA VAL A 23 11.05 2.78 2.84
C VAL A 23 10.36 2.72 4.20
N TYR A 24 9.52 3.70 4.50
CA TYR A 24 8.80 3.71 5.76
C TYR A 24 7.47 2.98 5.61
N GLY A 25 7.16 2.15 6.60
CA GLY A 25 5.94 1.34 6.63
C GLY A 25 4.73 2.13 7.13
N GLY A 26 3.81 1.45 7.81
CA GLY A 26 2.61 2.10 8.39
C GLY A 26 1.68 2.75 7.37
N GLY A 27 1.73 2.35 6.10
CA GLY A 27 0.98 2.98 5.02
C GLY A 27 1.62 4.25 4.44
N ALA A 28 2.78 4.69 4.96
CA ALA A 28 3.43 5.92 4.53
C ALA A 28 3.92 5.86 3.07
N ALA A 29 4.49 4.72 2.68
CA ALA A 29 4.91 4.45 1.31
C ALA A 29 3.72 4.38 0.35
N GLU A 30 2.62 3.76 0.76
CA GLU A 30 1.40 3.64 -0.03
C GLU A 30 0.75 5.00 -0.29
N ILE A 31 0.64 5.86 0.74
CA ILE A 31 0.10 7.23 0.61
C ILE A 31 1.02 8.08 -0.29
N ALA A 32 2.35 7.96 -0.15
CA ALA A 32 3.29 8.65 -1.03
C ALA A 32 3.11 8.24 -2.50
N CYS A 33 2.96 6.93 -2.74
CA CYS A 33 2.73 6.39 -4.07
C CYS A 33 1.37 6.83 -4.63
N SER A 34 0.31 6.83 -3.81
CA SER A 34 -1.03 7.32 -4.16
C SER A 34 -0.95 8.75 -4.70
N LEU A 35 -0.40 9.69 -3.93
CA LEU A 35 -0.22 11.08 -4.38
C LEU A 35 0.62 11.19 -5.66
N ALA A 36 1.70 10.41 -5.78
CA ALA A 36 2.56 10.45 -6.98
C ALA A 36 1.85 9.90 -8.23
N VAL A 37 1.03 8.86 -8.08
CA VAL A 37 0.22 8.29 -9.18
C VAL A 37 -0.90 9.24 -9.56
N GLU A 38 -1.54 9.90 -8.59
CA GLU A 38 -2.56 10.92 -8.81
C GLU A 38 -1.99 12.12 -9.60
N ASP A 39 -0.83 12.64 -9.19
CA ASP A 39 -0.11 13.70 -9.91
C ASP A 39 0.26 13.28 -11.35
N ALA A 40 0.62 12.01 -11.55
CA ALA A 40 0.92 11.48 -12.87
C ALA A 40 -0.35 11.30 -13.71
N ALA A 41 -1.47 10.89 -13.10
CA ALA A 41 -2.76 10.75 -13.77
C ALA A 41 -3.27 12.08 -14.33
N VAL A 42 -3.07 13.19 -13.60
CA VAL A 42 -3.44 14.54 -14.08
C VAL A 42 -2.65 14.94 -15.32
N LYS A 43 -1.41 14.48 -15.46
CA LYS A 43 -0.53 14.81 -16.59
C LYS A 43 -0.77 13.90 -17.80
N THR A 44 -1.41 12.75 -17.61
CA THR A 44 -1.68 11.77 -18.67
C THR A 44 -3.04 12.06 -19.33
N PRO A 45 -3.09 12.41 -20.63
CA PRO A 45 -4.36 12.58 -21.33
C PRO A 45 -4.98 11.22 -21.70
N GLY A 46 -6.31 11.19 -21.86
CA GLY A 46 -7.03 10.04 -22.38
C GLY A 46 -7.65 9.14 -21.31
N LEU A 47 -7.93 7.87 -21.67
CA LEU A 47 -8.62 6.90 -20.80
C LEU A 47 -7.73 6.37 -19.67
N GLU A 48 -6.41 6.36 -19.86
CA GLU A 48 -5.45 5.82 -18.90
C GLU A 48 -5.47 6.58 -17.56
N GLN A 49 -5.83 7.87 -17.57
CA GLN A 49 -5.93 8.67 -16.35
C GLN A 49 -6.91 8.06 -15.33
N TYR A 50 -8.00 7.44 -15.80
CA TYR A 50 -9.01 6.85 -14.91
C TYR A 50 -8.47 5.57 -14.28
N ALA A 51 -7.72 4.76 -15.03
CA ALA A 51 -7.06 3.57 -14.50
C ALA A 51 -5.98 3.95 -13.46
N MET A 52 -5.23 5.02 -13.71
CA MET A 52 -4.23 5.53 -12.76
C MET A 52 -4.89 6.05 -11.48
N ARG A 53 -5.99 6.80 -11.58
CA ARG A 53 -6.75 7.26 -10.40
C ARG A 53 -7.31 6.08 -9.60
N ALA A 54 -7.91 5.09 -10.26
CA ALA A 54 -8.38 3.88 -9.59
C ALA A 54 -7.23 3.12 -8.89
N PHE A 55 -6.03 3.08 -9.49
CA PHE A 55 -4.85 2.49 -8.86
C PHE A 55 -4.39 3.31 -7.65
N SER A 56 -4.42 4.65 -7.73
CA SER A 56 -4.12 5.53 -6.60
C SER A 56 -5.08 5.30 -5.43
N GLU A 57 -6.39 5.24 -5.69
CA GLU A 57 -7.41 4.95 -4.68
C GLU A 57 -7.22 3.55 -4.07
N ALA A 58 -6.83 2.56 -4.88
CA ALA A 58 -6.56 1.21 -4.38
C ALA A 58 -5.34 1.17 -3.42
N LEU A 59 -4.35 2.05 -3.58
CA LEU A 59 -3.22 2.15 -2.65
C LEU A 59 -3.66 2.65 -1.27
N ASP A 60 -4.70 3.49 -1.21
CA ASP A 60 -5.25 4.03 0.03
C ASP A 60 -5.95 2.94 0.88
N ALA A 61 -6.27 1.78 0.30
CA ALA A 61 -6.90 0.67 1.02
C ALA A 61 -6.01 0.10 2.15
N VAL A 62 -4.68 0.08 1.98
CA VAL A 62 -3.73 -0.43 2.98
C VAL A 62 -3.70 0.45 4.24
N PRO A 63 -3.46 1.77 4.17
CA PRO A 63 -3.53 2.64 5.34
C PRO A 63 -4.93 2.67 5.97
N MET A 64 -6.01 2.60 5.18
CA MET A 64 -7.37 2.49 5.74
C MET A 64 -7.55 1.22 6.58
N ALA A 65 -7.08 0.07 6.08
CA ALA A 65 -7.14 -1.19 6.81
C ALA A 65 -6.30 -1.14 8.09
N LEU A 66 -5.12 -0.51 8.06
CA LEU A 66 -4.29 -0.30 9.25
C LEU A 66 -5.01 0.56 10.29
N ALA A 67 -5.60 1.68 9.87
CA ALA A 67 -6.36 2.57 10.76
C ALA A 67 -7.55 1.83 11.38
N GLN A 68 -8.31 1.10 10.58
CA GLN A 68 -9.47 0.31 11.03
C GLN A 68 -9.07 -0.73 12.08
N ASN A 69 -8.02 -1.51 11.80
CA ASN A 69 -7.53 -2.55 12.71
C ASN A 69 -6.91 -1.97 13.99
N SER A 70 -6.52 -0.70 13.97
CA SER A 70 -5.97 0.02 15.12
C SER A 70 -7.03 0.76 15.93
N GLY A 71 -8.32 0.63 15.57
CA GLY A 71 -9.43 1.32 16.25
C GLY A 71 -9.54 2.81 15.92
N LEU A 72 -8.83 3.29 14.90
CA LEU A 72 -8.93 4.67 14.39
C LEU A 72 -10.02 4.76 13.33
N ASN A 73 -10.56 5.96 13.09
CA ASN A 73 -11.49 6.18 11.99
C ASN A 73 -10.71 6.20 10.66
N PRO A 74 -10.93 5.22 9.76
CA PRO A 74 -10.10 5.06 8.56
C PRO A 74 -10.12 6.26 7.62
N ILE A 75 -11.29 6.88 7.45
CA ILE A 75 -11.49 7.97 6.51
C ILE A 75 -10.80 9.24 7.02
N SER A 76 -11.02 9.60 8.29
CA SER A 76 -10.42 10.79 8.86
C SER A 76 -8.90 10.67 8.97
N THR A 77 -8.40 9.51 9.40
CA THR A 77 -6.96 9.26 9.56
C THR A 77 -6.25 9.30 8.21
N LEU A 78 -6.81 8.65 7.18
CA LEU A 78 -6.25 8.72 5.83
C LEU A 78 -6.22 10.16 5.31
N ALA A 79 -7.33 10.88 5.41
CA ALA A 79 -7.43 12.25 4.90
C ALA A 79 -6.44 13.20 5.59
N GLU A 80 -6.26 13.05 6.91
CA GLU A 80 -5.30 13.82 7.68
C GLU A 80 -3.85 13.54 7.23
N ILE A 81 -3.44 12.28 7.20
CA ILE A 81 -2.06 11.89 6.84
C ILE A 81 -1.78 12.26 5.38
N LYS A 82 -2.72 12.00 4.47
CA LYS A 82 -2.58 12.34 3.04
C LYS A 82 -2.42 13.86 2.84
N SER A 83 -3.17 14.67 3.58
CA SER A 83 -3.03 16.15 3.57
C SER A 83 -1.68 16.61 4.12
N GLN A 84 -1.22 16.03 5.23
CA GLN A 84 0.10 16.34 5.79
C GLN A 84 1.22 15.96 4.81
N GLN A 85 1.09 14.81 4.15
CA GLN A 85 2.09 14.30 3.22
C GLN A 85 2.13 15.07 1.89
N ALA A 86 0.99 15.58 1.42
CA ALA A 86 0.93 16.49 0.28
C ALA A 86 1.65 17.83 0.56
N LYS A 87 1.56 18.32 1.80
CA LYS A 87 2.25 19.54 2.26
C LYS A 87 3.72 19.32 2.64
N ALA A 88 4.11 18.07 2.88
CA ALA A 88 5.46 17.72 3.31
C ALA A 88 6.49 18.03 2.21
N GLY A 89 7.65 18.53 2.63
CA GLY A 89 8.78 18.76 1.74
C GLY A 89 9.33 17.45 1.14
N PRO A 90 10.20 17.53 0.12
CA PRO A 90 10.80 16.35 -0.53
C PRO A 90 11.51 15.41 0.45
N SER A 91 12.08 15.95 1.52
CA SER A 91 12.76 15.21 2.59
C SER A 91 11.85 14.37 3.46
N ASP A 92 10.58 14.76 3.60
CA ASP A 92 9.62 14.18 4.56
C ASP A 92 8.47 13.42 3.89
N ARG A 93 8.36 13.56 2.57
CA ARG A 93 7.48 12.75 1.74
C ARG A 93 7.83 11.27 1.92
N GLY A 94 6.83 10.47 2.28
CA GLY A 94 6.99 9.03 2.49
C GLY A 94 7.28 8.62 3.93
N LYS A 95 7.39 9.55 4.89
CA LYS A 95 7.61 9.22 6.31
C LYS A 95 6.34 9.20 7.16
N LEU A 96 5.30 9.90 6.72
CA LEU A 96 4.06 10.05 7.47
C LEU A 96 3.14 8.87 7.20
N GLY A 97 2.78 8.13 8.24
CA GLY A 97 1.94 6.94 8.16
C GLY A 97 0.95 6.86 9.33
N VAL A 98 0.19 5.78 9.35
CA VAL A 98 -0.79 5.48 10.39
C VAL A 98 -0.08 5.02 11.65
N ASP A 99 -0.31 5.71 12.75
CA ASP A 99 0.18 5.29 14.07
C ASP A 99 -0.72 4.17 14.64
N CYS A 100 -0.37 2.93 14.33
CA CYS A 100 -1.09 1.76 14.85
C CYS A 100 -0.83 1.50 16.34
N MET A 101 0.15 2.18 16.95
CA MET A 101 0.53 1.96 18.35
C MET A 101 -0.04 3.02 19.30
N GLY A 102 -0.75 4.02 18.78
CA GLY A 102 -1.40 5.07 19.57
C GLY A 102 -0.41 5.94 20.37
N ARG A 103 0.80 6.13 19.85
CA ARG A 103 1.85 6.97 20.48
C ARG A 103 1.69 8.46 20.19
N GLY A 104 0.74 8.83 19.32
CA GLY A 104 0.51 10.20 18.89
C GLY A 104 1.57 10.72 17.91
N ASN A 105 2.29 9.83 17.23
CA ASN A 105 3.33 10.19 16.27
C ASN A 105 3.16 9.47 14.93
N ASN A 106 2.82 10.23 13.89
CA ASN A 106 2.66 9.73 12.53
C ASN A 106 3.99 9.59 11.77
N ASN A 107 5.12 10.04 12.32
CA ASN A 107 6.43 9.89 11.67
C ASN A 107 6.98 8.47 11.88
N MET A 108 6.91 7.67 10.82
CA MET A 108 7.34 6.27 10.81
C MET A 108 8.85 6.10 10.97
N LYS A 109 9.65 7.13 10.67
CA LYS A 109 11.09 7.12 10.96
C LYS A 109 11.34 7.09 12.46
N ASP A 110 10.67 7.96 13.20
CA ASP A 110 10.82 8.10 14.64
C ASP A 110 10.18 6.92 15.38
N ALA A 111 9.12 6.35 14.80
CA ALA A 111 8.48 5.14 15.29
C ALA A 111 9.24 3.84 14.96
N PHE A 112 10.36 3.93 14.21
CA PHE A 112 11.15 2.77 13.73
C PHE A 112 10.34 1.75 12.91
N VAL A 113 9.34 2.22 12.16
CA VAL A 113 8.53 1.38 11.27
C VAL A 113 9.10 1.46 9.86
N ILE A 114 9.94 0.49 9.51
CA ILE A 114 10.75 0.50 8.29
C ILE A 114 10.57 -0.83 7.54
N ASP A 115 10.36 -0.73 6.23
CA ASP A 115 10.25 -1.87 5.33
C ASP A 115 11.40 -1.86 4.29
N PRO A 116 11.87 -3.04 3.85
CA PRO A 116 12.82 -3.12 2.74
C PRO A 116 12.14 -2.71 1.43
N LEU A 117 12.80 -1.86 0.65
CA LEU A 117 12.25 -1.36 -0.62
C LEU A 117 11.91 -2.48 -1.60
N ILE A 118 12.76 -3.53 -1.68
CA ILE A 118 12.50 -4.69 -2.55
C ILE A 118 11.16 -5.34 -2.20
N GLY A 119 10.87 -5.49 -0.90
CA GLY A 119 9.65 -6.14 -0.43
C GLY A 119 8.41 -5.37 -0.89
N LYS A 120 8.41 -4.05 -0.70
CA LYS A 120 7.31 -3.18 -1.14
C LYS A 120 7.14 -3.13 -2.65
N LYS A 121 8.23 -3.04 -3.40
CA LYS A 121 8.19 -3.12 -4.87
C LYS A 121 7.57 -4.44 -5.34
N GLN A 122 7.98 -5.56 -4.74
CA GLN A 122 7.47 -6.88 -5.11
C GLN A 122 5.97 -7.02 -4.79
N GLN A 123 5.51 -6.48 -3.66
CA GLN A 123 4.09 -6.47 -3.29
C GLN A 123 3.23 -5.81 -4.37
N LEU A 124 3.62 -4.61 -4.83
CA LEU A 124 2.90 -3.90 -5.89
C LEU A 124 2.93 -4.67 -7.22
N GLN A 125 4.09 -5.19 -7.61
CA GLN A 125 4.23 -5.96 -8.85
C GLN A 125 3.35 -7.21 -8.87
N LEU A 126 3.32 -7.95 -7.76
CA LEU A 126 2.48 -9.16 -7.64
C LEU A 126 1.00 -8.82 -7.64
N ALA A 127 0.59 -7.75 -6.94
CA ALA A 127 -0.80 -7.29 -6.95
C ALA A 127 -1.26 -6.93 -8.37
N THR A 128 -0.47 -6.14 -9.10
CA THR A 128 -0.78 -5.79 -10.50
C THR A 128 -0.79 -7.01 -11.41
N GLN A 129 0.14 -7.95 -11.21
CA GLN A 129 0.16 -9.21 -11.98
C GLN A 129 -1.13 -10.00 -11.76
N LEU A 130 -1.57 -10.12 -10.51
CA LEU A 130 -2.80 -10.82 -10.15
C LEU A 130 -4.02 -10.16 -10.80
N CYS A 131 -4.17 -8.83 -10.68
CA CYS A 131 -5.25 -8.10 -11.35
C CYS A 131 -5.26 -8.36 -12.86
N ARG A 132 -4.09 -8.33 -13.51
CA ARG A 132 -3.97 -8.64 -14.94
C ARG A 132 -4.36 -10.08 -15.26
N MET A 133 -4.04 -11.04 -14.38
CA MET A 133 -4.44 -12.44 -14.58
C MET A 133 -5.96 -12.60 -14.52
N VAL A 134 -6.61 -11.96 -13.54
CA VAL A 134 -8.07 -12.00 -13.40
C VAL A 134 -8.76 -11.31 -14.57
N LEU A 135 -8.33 -10.12 -14.95
CA LEU A 135 -8.93 -9.34 -16.05
C LEU A 135 -8.73 -9.97 -17.45
N LYS A 136 -7.80 -10.94 -17.59
CA LYS A 136 -7.62 -11.71 -18.82
C LYS A 136 -8.66 -12.82 -19.00
N VAL A 137 -9.38 -13.20 -17.94
CA VAL A 137 -10.42 -14.23 -18.03
C VAL A 137 -11.60 -13.64 -18.78
N ASN A 138 -11.82 -14.09 -20.01
CA ASN A 138 -12.93 -13.64 -20.83
C ASN A 138 -14.19 -14.50 -20.66
N ASN A 139 -14.04 -15.79 -20.35
CA ASN A 139 -15.14 -16.74 -20.21
C ASN A 139 -14.91 -17.62 -18.99
N VAL A 140 -15.99 -17.88 -18.23
CA VAL A 140 -16.04 -18.88 -17.17
C VAL A 140 -16.97 -19.98 -17.63
N ILE A 141 -16.45 -21.21 -17.76
CA ILE A 141 -17.26 -22.39 -18.08
C ILE A 141 -17.47 -23.14 -16.76
N VAL A 142 -18.70 -23.15 -16.26
CA VAL A 142 -19.07 -23.94 -15.09
C VAL A 142 -19.66 -25.26 -15.60
N SER A 143 -18.92 -26.36 -15.47
CA SER A 143 -19.40 -27.70 -15.81
C SER A 143 -19.87 -28.43 -14.56
N GLY A 144 -21.19 -28.49 -14.36
CA GLY A 144 -21.86 -29.16 -13.24
C GLY A 144 -23.14 -28.42 -12.87
N SER A 145 -24.24 -29.15 -12.70
CA SER A 145 -25.53 -28.63 -12.24
C SER A 145 -25.41 -28.06 -10.82
N GLY A 146 -25.06 -26.78 -10.73
CA GLY A 146 -25.32 -25.93 -9.58
C GLY A 146 -26.35 -24.91 -10.03
N GLU A 147 -27.61 -25.21 -9.73
CA GLU A 147 -28.79 -24.41 -10.02
C GLU A 147 -28.67 -22.97 -9.49
N GLU A 148 -29.22 -22.05 -10.29
CA GLU A 148 -30.06 -20.91 -9.89
C GLU A 148 -29.59 -20.06 -8.69
N ASP A 149 -29.05 -18.87 -8.99
CA ASP A 149 -29.50 -17.59 -8.40
C ASP A 149 -28.61 -16.45 -8.94
N PHE A 150 -29.12 -15.74 -9.95
CA PHE A 150 -28.75 -14.36 -10.28
C PHE A 150 -29.96 -13.47 -10.06
#